data_AF-A0A0J6NR96-F1
#
_entry.id   AF-A0A0J6NR96-F1
#
_cell.length_a   1.000
_cell.length_b   1.000
_cell.length_c   1.000
_cell.angle_alpha   90.00
_cell.angle_beta   90.00
_cell.angle_gamma   90.00
#
_symmetry.space_group_name_H-M   'P 1'
#
loop_
_entity.id
_entity.type
_entity.pdbx_description
1 polymer ?
#
loop_
_entity_poly.entity_id
_entity_poly.type
_entity_poly.pdbx_seq_one_letter_code
_entity_poly.pdbx_strand_id
1 'polypeptide(L)'
;MGHIENVNEFDEEMPDLGLDSAWFDYAEGTEVPEVDSDSYLRAAAEGKILSAYTIQQQLNIVRRGKKEEVEAMGKFIDAVLAWRSGANPDFDELEKIQP
;
A
#
# COMPACT_ATOMS: atom_id res chain seq x y z
N MET A 1 5.93 -58.44 14.29
CA MET A 1 6.68 -57.45 13.50
C MET A 1 5.74 -56.97 12.41
N GLY A 2 5.02 -55.88 12.68
CA GLY A 2 4.08 -55.29 11.74
C GLY A 2 4.80 -54.16 11.00
N HIS A 3 4.88 -54.28 9.68
CA HIS A 3 5.34 -53.20 8.80
C HIS A 3 4.32 -52.05 8.88
N ILE A 4 4.80 -50.85 9.17
CA ILE A 4 4.04 -49.62 9.00
C ILE A 4 4.50 -49.04 7.65
N GLU A 5 3.56 -48.92 6.73
CA GLU A 5 3.74 -48.36 5.39
C GLU A 5 4.02 -46.86 5.48
N ASN A 6 5.02 -46.39 4.73
CA ASN A 6 5.25 -44.97 4.50
C ASN A 6 4.07 -44.44 3.68
N VAL A 7 3.16 -43.70 4.31
CA VAL A 7 2.17 -42.87 3.59
C VAL A 7 2.89 -41.59 3.15
N ASN A 8 3.73 -41.71 2.12
CA ASN A 8 4.09 -40.60 1.25
C ASN A 8 3.19 -40.72 0.02
N GLU A 9 1.96 -40.24 0.16
CA GLU A 9 1.06 -40.03 -0.96
C GLU A 9 0.60 -38.57 -0.88
N PHE A 10 1.53 -37.68 -1.25
CA PHE A 10 1.20 -36.31 -1.64
C PHE A 10 1.15 -36.33 -3.17
N ASP A 11 0.09 -36.96 -3.67
CA ASP A 11 -0.33 -36.90 -5.07
C ASP A 11 -1.12 -35.60 -5.23
N GLU A 12 -0.40 -34.48 -5.32
CA GLU A 12 -0.94 -33.23 -5.86
C GLU A 12 -0.04 -32.83 -7.01
N GLU A 13 -0.40 -33.30 -8.20
CA GLU A 13 -0.11 -32.61 -9.45
C GLU A 13 -0.51 -31.14 -9.25
N MET A 14 0.45 -30.31 -8.84
CA MET A 14 0.30 -28.88 -9.07
C MET A 14 0.16 -28.74 -10.57
N PRO A 15 -0.96 -28.18 -11.08
CA PRO A 15 -1.02 -27.87 -12.49
C PRO A 15 0.21 -27.03 -12.78
N ASP A 16 1.02 -27.48 -13.73
CA ASP A 16 2.02 -26.67 -14.39
C ASP A 16 1.24 -25.48 -14.94
N LEU A 17 1.09 -24.45 -14.10
CA LEU A 17 0.63 -23.15 -14.51
C LEU A 17 1.72 -22.77 -15.48
N GLY A 18 1.45 -23.00 -16.77
CA GLY A 18 2.26 -22.56 -17.89
C GLY A 18 2.36 -21.04 -17.84
N LEU A 19 3.10 -20.56 -16.85
CA LEU A 19 3.77 -19.29 -16.77
C LEU A 19 4.92 -19.43 -17.74
N ASP A 20 4.54 -19.67 -19.01
CA ASP A 20 5.37 -19.50 -20.16
C ASP A 20 6.05 -18.15 -19.96
N SER A 21 7.34 -18.12 -20.24
CA SER A 21 8.20 -16.95 -20.07
C SER A 21 7.69 -15.69 -20.83
N ALA A 22 6.59 -15.82 -21.56
CA ALA A 22 5.76 -14.76 -22.13
C ALA A 22 5.21 -13.73 -21.12
N TRP A 23 5.13 -14.01 -19.81
CA TRP A 23 4.72 -12.98 -18.83
C TRP A 23 5.83 -11.96 -18.51
N PHE A 24 7.08 -12.31 -18.84
CA PHE A 24 8.24 -11.41 -18.80
C PHE A 24 8.83 -11.20 -20.19
N ASP A 25 8.01 -11.25 -21.26
CA ASP A 25 8.43 -10.78 -22.58
C ASP A 25 8.47 -9.24 -22.54
N TYR A 26 9.49 -8.70 -21.86
CA TYR A 26 9.94 -7.34 -22.09
C TYR A 26 10.43 -7.29 -23.54
N ALA A 27 9.52 -7.03 -24.47
CA ALA A 27 9.91 -6.65 -25.82
C ALA A 27 10.78 -5.39 -25.69
N GLU A 28 12.05 -5.52 -26.07
CA GLU A 28 13.01 -4.41 -26.07
C GLU A 28 12.45 -3.28 -26.94
N GLY A 29 11.85 -2.26 -26.30
CA GLY A 29 11.08 -1.20 -26.96
C GLY A 29 9.66 -0.98 -26.43
N THR A 30 9.16 -1.75 -25.45
CA THR A 30 7.97 -1.34 -24.71
C THR A 30 8.32 -0.15 -23.83
N GLU A 31 7.85 1.04 -24.25
CA GLU A 31 7.91 2.24 -23.44
C GLU A 31 7.20 1.94 -22.10
N VAL A 32 7.97 1.98 -21.02
CA VAL A 32 7.42 1.91 -19.67
C VAL A 32 6.44 3.06 -19.57
N PRO A 33 5.15 2.83 -19.24
CA PRO A 33 4.21 3.94 -19.12
C PRO A 33 4.80 4.95 -18.15
N GLU A 34 4.98 6.20 -18.59
CA GLU A 34 5.44 7.28 -17.72
C GLU A 34 4.46 7.35 -16.54
N VAL A 35 4.89 6.84 -15.39
CA VAL A 35 4.10 6.92 -14.17
C VAL A 35 4.11 8.39 -13.79
N ASP A 36 2.97 9.05 -14.00
CA ASP A 36 2.78 10.43 -13.58
C ASP A 36 3.15 10.55 -12.10
N SER A 37 4.25 11.26 -11.83
CA SER A 37 4.78 11.46 -10.49
C SER A 37 3.75 12.05 -9.54
N ASP A 38 2.80 12.85 -10.04
CA ASP A 38 1.72 13.42 -9.24
C ASP A 38 0.71 12.35 -8.81
N SER A 39 0.36 11.43 -9.72
CA SER A 39 -0.51 10.28 -9.42
C SER A 39 0.10 9.38 -8.33
N TYR A 40 1.41 9.13 -8.40
CA TYR A 40 2.12 8.35 -7.40
C TYR A 40 2.15 9.03 -6.02
N LEU A 41 2.53 10.31 -5.96
CA LEU A 41 2.58 11.09 -4.72
C LEU A 41 1.19 11.23 -4.09
N ARG A 42 0.14 11.35 -4.91
CA ARG A 42 -1.25 11.37 -4.45
C ARG A 42 -1.65 10.04 -3.82
N ALA A 43 -1.37 8.91 -4.47
CA ALA A 43 -1.66 7.59 -3.91
C ALA A 43 -0.90 7.34 -2.60
N ALA A 44 0.36 7.79 -2.51
CA ALA A 44 1.17 7.69 -1.29
C ALA A 44 0.59 8.52 -0.13
N ALA A 45 0.18 9.76 -0.40
CA ALA A 45 -0.45 10.64 0.58
C ALA A 45 -1.78 10.05 1.09
N GLU A 46 -2.63 9.56 0.18
CA GLU A 46 -3.89 8.89 0.53
C GLU A 46 -3.64 7.64 1.37
N GLY A 47 -2.67 6.81 0.98
CA GLY A 47 -2.26 5.62 1.74
C GLY A 47 -1.77 5.96 3.15
N LYS A 48 -0.96 7.01 3.31
CA LYS A 48 -0.47 7.44 4.62
C LYS A 48 -1.61 7.90 5.53
N ILE A 49 -2.55 8.68 5.00
CA ILE A 49 -3.73 9.11 5.75
C ILE A 49 -4.56 7.90 6.22
N LEU A 50 -4.79 6.95 5.33
CA LEU A 50 -5.57 5.75 5.62
C LEU A 50 -4.87 4.80 6.61
N SER A 51 -3.53 4.76 6.60
CA SER A 51 -2.75 3.96 7.57
C SER A 51 -2.87 4.48 9.01
N ALA A 52 -3.00 5.80 9.19
CA ALA A 52 -3.14 6.41 10.50
C ALA A 52 -4.60 6.46 10.96
N TYR A 53 -5.51 6.82 10.05
CA TYR A 53 -6.93 6.92 10.33
C TYR A 53 -7.74 6.22 9.25
N THR A 54 -8.41 5.13 9.61
CA THR A 54 -9.38 4.50 8.72
C THR A 54 -10.53 5.46 8.40
N ILE A 55 -11.20 5.30 7.26
CA ILE A 55 -12.36 6.13 6.87
C ILE A 55 -13.43 6.17 7.98
N GLN A 56 -13.68 5.03 8.62
CA GLN A 56 -14.65 4.95 9.73
C GLN A 56 -14.21 5.77 10.95
N GLN A 57 -12.92 5.78 11.28
CA GLN A 57 -12.38 6.62 12.36
C GLN A 57 -12.48 8.10 12.00
N GLN A 58 -12.09 8.48 10.78
CA GLN A 58 -12.20 9.87 10.32
C GLN A 58 -13.65 10.38 10.43
N LEU A 59 -14.62 9.61 9.92
CA LEU A 59 -16.04 9.94 10.02
C LEU A 59 -16.53 10.03 11.47
N ASN A 60 -16.05 9.14 12.34
CA ASN A 60 -16.41 9.17 13.76
C ASN A 60 -15.83 10.40 14.48
N ILE A 61 -14.58 10.76 14.20
CA ILE A 61 -13.93 11.96 14.75
C ILE A 61 -14.70 13.21 14.30
N VAL A 62 -15.04 13.33 13.02
CA VAL A 62 -15.82 14.47 12.52
C VAL A 62 -17.23 14.52 13.12
N ARG A 63 -17.90 13.38 13.28
CA ARG A 63 -19.30 13.34 13.76
C ARG A 63 -19.43 13.56 15.26
N ARG A 64 -18.53 13.00 16.06
CA ARG A 64 -18.68 12.88 17.52
C ARG A 64 -17.38 12.99 18.31
N GLY A 65 -16.26 13.26 17.63
CA GLY A 65 -14.96 13.43 18.28
C GLY A 65 -14.90 14.71 19.10
N LYS A 66 -13.95 14.75 20.02
CA LYS A 66 -13.61 15.98 20.74
C LYS A 66 -12.95 16.97 19.76
N LYS A 67 -13.07 18.25 20.07
CA LYS A 67 -12.42 19.32 19.29
C LYS A 67 -10.92 19.06 19.10
N GLU A 68 -10.25 18.58 20.15
CA GLU A 68 -8.82 18.23 20.12
C GLU A 68 -8.50 17.10 19.13
N GLU A 69 -9.37 16.08 19.04
CA GLU A 69 -9.19 14.95 18.11
C GLU A 69 -9.38 15.41 16.66
N VAL A 70 -10.36 16.29 16.42
CA VAL A 70 -10.61 16.88 15.09
C VAL A 70 -9.41 17.74 14.68
N GLU A 71 -8.88 18.57 15.58
CA GLU A 71 -7.71 19.42 15.31
C GLU A 71 -6.45 18.60 15.07
N ALA A 72 -6.21 17.54 15.85
CA ALA A 72 -5.05 16.66 15.67
C ALA A 72 -5.11 15.94 14.31
N MET A 73 -6.27 15.36 13.98
CA MET A 73 -6.48 14.70 12.69
C MET A 73 -6.32 15.68 11.52
N GLY A 74 -6.87 16.90 11.64
CA GLY A 74 -6.72 17.95 10.63
C GLY A 74 -5.26 18.32 10.39
N LYS A 75 -4.51 18.61 11.47
CA LYS A 75 -3.07 18.93 11.36
C LYS A 75 -2.26 17.83 10.70
N PHE A 76 -2.57 16.57 11.02
CA PHE A 76 -1.91 15.42 10.40
C PHE A 76 -2.20 15.34 8.90
N ILE A 77 -3.47 15.45 8.49
CA ILE A 77 -3.87 15.43 7.07
C ILE A 77 -3.22 16.60 6.32
N ASP A 78 -3.24 17.81 6.90
CA ASP A 78 -2.63 19.00 6.29
C ASP A 78 -1.12 18.83 6.10
N ALA A 79 -0.41 18.24 7.07
CA ALA A 79 1.01 17.95 6.96
C ALA A 79 1.32 16.97 5.83
N VAL A 80 0.52 15.91 5.68
CA VAL A 80 0.68 14.93 4.58
C VAL A 80 0.37 15.55 3.22
N LEU A 81 -0.64 16.41 3.13
CA LEU A 81 -0.96 17.12 1.89
C LEU A 81 0.10 18.16 1.52
N ALA A 82 0.64 18.87 2.52
CA ALA A 82 1.72 19.84 2.33
C ALA A 82 3.00 19.14 1.84
N TRP A 83 3.32 17.97 2.41
CA TRP A 83 4.40 17.10 1.93
C TRP A 83 4.22 16.78 0.44
N ARG A 84 3.05 16.29 0.04
CA ARG A 84 2.74 15.96 -1.37
C ARG A 84 2.96 17.15 -2.31
N SER A 85 2.56 18.35 -1.88
CA SER A 85 2.69 19.58 -2.68
C SER A 85 4.10 20.20 -2.67
N GLY A 86 5.04 19.61 -1.93
CA GLY A 86 6.41 20.10 -1.85
C GLY A 86 7.15 19.99 -3.19
N ALA A 87 8.14 20.87 -3.40
CA ALA A 87 8.94 20.87 -4.63
C ALA A 87 9.81 19.61 -4.80
N ASN A 88 10.10 18.90 -3.70
CA ASN A 88 10.76 17.60 -3.68
C ASN A 88 10.36 16.85 -2.38
N PRO A 89 9.21 16.15 -2.35
CA PRO A 89 8.75 15.44 -1.16
C PRO A 89 9.71 14.28 -0.85
N ASP A 90 10.39 14.35 0.29
CA ASP A 90 11.24 13.24 0.76
C ASP A 90 10.39 12.22 1.55
N PHE A 91 10.45 10.95 1.17
CA PHE A 91 9.72 9.88 1.84
C PHE A 91 10.12 9.74 3.31
N ASP A 92 11.39 10.01 3.66
CA ASP A 92 11.87 9.95 5.04
C ASP A 92 11.20 11.01 5.93
N GLU A 93 10.77 12.14 5.34
CA GLU A 93 10.02 13.17 6.05
C GLU A 93 8.57 12.74 6.29
N LEU A 94 7.97 12.01 5.36
CA LEU A 94 6.62 11.46 5.51
C LEU A 94 6.54 10.43 6.65
N GLU A 95 7.59 9.63 6.88
CA GLU A 95 7.61 8.66 7.97
C GLU A 95 7.57 9.28 9.36
N LYS A 96 8.15 10.48 9.50
CA LYS A 96 8.22 11.24 10.75
C LYS A 96 6.90 11.89 11.13
N ILE A 97 5.99 12.07 10.16
CA ILE A 97 4.64 12.56 10.40
C ILE A 97 3.84 11.39 10.97
N GLN A 98 3.82 11.29 12.30
CA GLN A 98 2.98 10.37 13.06
C GLN A 98 1.94 11.19 13.84
N PRO A 99 0.70 10.69 13.98
CA PRO A 99 -0.30 11.31 14.86
C PRO A 99 0.09 11.31 16.34
#